data_AF-A0AAN9JQP9-F1
#
_entry.id   AF-A0AAN9JQP9-F1
#
_cell.length_a   1.000
_cell.length_b   1.000
_cell.length_c   1.000
_cell.angle_alpha   90.00
_cell.angle_beta   90.00
_cell.angle_gamma   90.00
#
_symmetry.space_group_name_H-M   'P 1'
#
loop_
_entity.id
_entity.type
_entity.pdbx_description
1 polymer ?
#
loop_
_entity_poly.entity_id
_entity_poly.type
_entity_poly.pdbx_seq_one_letter_code
_entity_poly.pdbx_strand_id
1 'polypeptide(L)'
;MSQNREDEMEYVADDNEMAEVEDDMYFRGRAFGESESDDEDDDEYDPLENRITDTTAAEARKGKDIQGIPWDRLSISREKYRQTRLEQYKNYENIPQSGEMSEKECKPTDKGGMYYDFWQNTRSVKSTILHFQLRNLVWSTSKHDVYLVSHYSIVHWSSLSSKRTEVLNVSGHVAPCEKHPGSLLEGFTQTQISTLAVRDNLLIAGGFQGELICKYLDRPGVSFCSRTTYEDNAITNAVEIYEHPSGAVHFMASNNDCGVRDFDMERFQLSKHFCFPWPVNHTSLSPDGKLIAIVGDNPEGILVDSQTGKTITTLHGHLDYSFASAWHPDGHIFATGNQDKTCRVWDVRNLSKSVAVLKGNLGAIRSIRFTSDGQFMAMAEPADFVHVYDAKHGFEKEQEIDFFGEISGISFSPDTESLFIGVWDRTYGSLLQLNRRRNFMYLDSL
;
A
#
# COMPACT_ATOMS: atom_id res chain seq x y z
N MET A 1 -16.76 -27.91 -40.21
CA MET A 1 -15.40 -27.40 -40.44
C MET A 1 -15.41 -25.93 -40.06
N SER A 2 -15.19 -25.64 -38.78
CA SER A 2 -15.14 -24.28 -38.24
C SER A 2 -13.74 -24.07 -37.71
N GLN A 3 -13.08 -23.05 -38.26
CA GLN A 3 -11.74 -22.61 -37.90
C GLN A 3 -11.79 -21.91 -36.54
N ASN A 4 -11.04 -22.42 -35.57
CA ASN A 4 -10.60 -21.63 -34.41
C ASN A 4 -9.38 -20.82 -34.85
N ARG A 5 -9.46 -19.50 -34.69
CA ARG A 5 -8.29 -18.63 -34.65
C ARG A 5 -7.85 -18.55 -33.19
N GLU A 6 -6.69 -19.11 -32.90
CA GLU A 6 -5.92 -18.83 -31.70
C GLU A 6 -5.22 -17.49 -31.98
N ASP A 7 -5.62 -16.44 -31.27
CA ASP A 7 -4.86 -15.20 -31.21
C ASP A 7 -3.85 -15.36 -30.06
N GLU A 8 -2.61 -15.71 -30.42
CA GLU A 8 -1.44 -15.64 -29.55
C GLU A 8 -1.13 -14.15 -29.27
N MET A 9 -1.37 -13.67 -28.05
CA MET A 9 -0.84 -12.38 -27.61
C MET A 9 0.61 -12.55 -27.16
N GLU A 10 1.51 -12.08 -28.02
CA GLU A 10 2.94 -11.93 -27.73
C GLU A 10 3.14 -10.88 -26.62
N TYR A 11 3.66 -11.32 -25.47
CA TYR A 11 4.11 -10.43 -24.40
C TYR A 11 5.41 -9.77 -24.82
N VAL A 12 5.35 -8.48 -25.17
CA VAL A 12 6.53 -7.64 -25.26
C VAL A 12 6.94 -7.29 -23.82
N ALA A 13 8.06 -7.84 -23.38
CA ALA A 13 8.80 -7.29 -22.25
C ALA A 13 9.21 -5.87 -22.64
N ASP A 14 8.45 -4.88 -22.17
CA ASP A 14 8.74 -3.49 -22.44
C ASP A 14 9.77 -3.04 -21.39
N ASP A 15 11.05 -3.19 -21.76
CA ASP A 15 12.18 -2.41 -21.25
C ASP A 15 11.95 -0.93 -21.60
N ASN A 16 10.90 -0.33 -21.03
CA ASN A 16 10.76 1.10 -21.02
C ASN A 16 11.57 1.61 -19.84
N GLU A 17 12.82 1.95 -20.14
CA GLU A 17 13.62 2.89 -19.35
C GLU A 17 12.67 3.97 -18.85
N MET A 18 12.56 4.05 -17.52
CA MET A 18 11.88 5.13 -16.83
C MET A 18 12.35 6.43 -17.46
N ALA A 19 11.48 7.12 -18.20
CA ALA A 19 11.65 8.52 -18.42
C ALA A 19 11.53 9.16 -17.03
N GLU A 20 12.67 9.33 -16.37
CA GLU A 20 12.82 10.24 -15.24
C GLU A 20 12.13 11.52 -15.68
N VAL A 21 11.00 11.84 -15.05
CA VAL A 21 10.45 13.19 -15.16
C VAL A 21 11.56 14.08 -14.62
N GLU A 22 12.05 15.01 -15.43
CA GLU A 22 13.07 15.98 -15.09
C GLU A 22 12.59 16.90 -13.94
N ASP A 23 12.49 16.38 -12.71
CA ASP A 23 12.42 17.18 -11.48
C ASP A 23 13.74 17.95 -11.27
N ASP A 24 14.80 17.58 -11.99
CA ASP A 24 16.14 18.17 -11.96
C ASP A 24 16.23 19.59 -12.53
N MET A 25 15.26 20.04 -13.35
CA MET A 25 15.33 21.37 -13.99
C MET A 25 15.10 22.54 -13.02
N TYR A 26 14.46 22.31 -11.86
CA TYR A 26 14.22 23.38 -10.88
C TYR A 26 15.30 23.48 -9.78
N PHE A 27 16.22 22.50 -9.71
CA PHE A 27 17.19 22.38 -8.60
C PHE A 27 18.67 22.49 -9.02
N ARG A 28 19.01 22.60 -10.32
CA ARG A 28 20.42 22.76 -10.75
C ARG A 28 20.90 24.21 -10.85
N GLY A 29 21.69 24.62 -9.87
CA GLY A 29 22.73 25.64 -10.03
C GLY A 29 23.97 25.06 -10.72
N ARG A 30 24.44 25.73 -11.78
CA ARG A 30 25.56 25.36 -12.70
C ARG A 30 26.84 24.82 -12.05
N ALA A 31 27.43 23.79 -12.66
CA ALA A 31 28.74 23.83 -13.35
C ALA A 31 28.93 22.59 -14.25
N PHE A 32 29.46 22.79 -15.46
CA PHE A 32 29.76 21.78 -16.48
C PHE A 32 31.13 21.14 -16.27
N GLY A 33 31.27 19.87 -16.68
CA GLY A 33 32.54 19.20 -16.98
C GLY A 33 32.35 17.71 -17.26
N GLU A 34 32.49 17.31 -18.52
CA GLU A 34 32.46 15.91 -18.98
C GLU A 34 33.75 15.15 -18.60
N SER A 35 33.63 13.91 -18.13
CA SER A 35 34.52 12.79 -18.47
C SER A 35 33.98 11.45 -17.98
N GLU A 36 34.04 10.44 -18.84
CA GLU A 36 33.64 9.05 -18.62
C GLU A 36 34.54 8.28 -17.64
N SER A 37 34.00 7.16 -17.15
CA SER A 37 34.61 5.93 -16.59
C SER A 37 34.63 5.72 -15.07
N ASP A 38 34.00 4.57 -14.75
CA ASP A 38 34.28 3.54 -13.75
C ASP A 38 33.95 3.72 -12.26
N ASP A 39 33.11 2.77 -11.82
CA ASP A 39 32.79 2.28 -10.48
C ASP A 39 33.81 2.60 -9.38
N GLU A 40 33.48 3.54 -8.48
CA GLU A 40 33.92 3.51 -7.07
C GLU A 40 32.85 4.16 -6.17
N ASP A 41 32.72 3.62 -4.95
CA ASP A 41 31.85 4.09 -3.86
C ASP A 41 31.94 5.61 -3.64
N ASP A 42 30.85 6.35 -3.90
CA ASP A 42 30.79 7.80 -3.68
C ASP A 42 29.87 8.14 -2.49
N ASP A 43 30.31 7.73 -1.30
CA ASP A 43 29.85 8.26 0.00
C ASP A 43 30.74 9.47 0.42
N GLU A 44 30.85 10.51 -0.42
CA GLU A 44 31.43 11.79 0.02
C GLU A 44 30.85 13.02 -0.68
N TYR A 45 29.64 13.42 -0.27
CA TYR A 45 29.22 14.82 -0.31
C TYR A 45 28.51 15.18 1.01
N ASP A 46 29.26 15.72 1.98
CA ASP A 46 28.70 16.36 3.17
C ASP A 46 28.93 17.88 3.12
N PRO A 47 27.88 18.68 2.88
CA PRO A 47 27.77 20.00 3.44
C PRO A 47 26.81 19.94 4.64
N LEU A 48 27.40 19.91 5.84
CA LEU A 48 26.79 19.90 7.17
C LEU A 48 25.77 21.03 7.47
N GLU A 49 25.35 21.83 6.47
CA GLU A 49 24.34 22.89 6.59
C GLU A 49 22.99 22.58 5.91
N ASN A 50 22.87 21.48 5.15
CA ASN A 50 21.67 21.17 4.34
C ASN A 50 20.94 19.86 4.68
N ARG A 51 21.17 19.27 5.87
CA ARG A 51 20.36 18.11 6.29
C ARG A 51 18.93 18.56 6.58
N ILE A 52 18.00 18.26 5.66
CA ILE A 52 16.55 18.43 5.87
C ILE A 52 16.17 17.60 7.09
N THR A 53 15.83 18.27 8.19
CA THR A 53 15.50 17.64 9.47
C THR A 53 14.07 17.14 9.47
N ASP A 54 13.74 16.31 10.46
CA ASP A 54 12.36 16.00 10.81
C ASP A 54 11.53 17.29 11.00
N THR A 55 10.23 17.16 10.80
CA THR A 55 9.25 18.21 11.10
C THR A 55 8.30 17.73 12.17
N THR A 56 8.17 18.50 13.24
CA THR A 56 7.25 18.25 14.35
C THR A 56 5.90 18.93 14.11
N ALA A 57 4.83 18.46 14.76
CA ALA A 57 3.53 19.14 14.76
C ALA A 57 3.61 20.61 15.22
N ALA A 58 4.51 20.93 16.16
CA ALA A 58 4.66 22.29 16.66
C ALA A 58 5.25 23.24 15.60
N GLU A 59 6.20 22.77 14.80
CA GLU A 59 6.74 23.54 13.68
C GLU A 59 5.74 23.64 12.53
N ALA A 60 5.04 22.55 12.21
CA ALA A 60 4.00 22.56 11.18
C ALA A 60 2.90 23.58 11.49
N ARG A 61 2.43 23.63 12.75
CA ARG A 61 1.48 24.65 13.21
C ARG A 61 2.01 26.09 13.14
N LYS A 62 3.32 26.29 13.09
CA LYS A 62 3.95 27.60 12.88
C LYS A 62 4.16 27.93 11.39
N GLY A 63 3.69 27.09 10.48
CA GLY A 63 3.76 27.29 9.02
C GLY A 63 4.93 26.59 8.34
N LYS A 64 5.72 25.76 9.04
CA LYS A 64 6.70 24.88 8.39
C LYS A 64 5.96 23.81 7.59
N ASP A 65 6.42 23.51 6.38
CA ASP A 65 5.86 22.41 5.59
C ASP A 65 6.02 21.07 6.33
N ILE A 66 5.00 20.20 6.28
CA ILE A 66 5.00 18.92 7.01
C ILE A 66 6.12 17.97 6.57
N GLN A 67 6.61 18.10 5.34
CA GLN A 67 7.76 17.37 4.83
C GLN A 67 9.09 18.10 5.04
N GLY A 68 9.03 19.35 5.51
CA GLY A 68 10.19 20.22 5.68
C GLY A 68 10.68 20.84 4.37
N ILE A 69 9.85 20.86 3.32
CA ILE A 69 10.20 21.48 2.04
C ILE A 69 10.35 23.00 2.24
N PRO A 70 11.51 23.60 1.94
CA PRO A 70 11.78 25.01 2.19
C PRO A 70 11.25 25.89 1.04
N TRP A 71 9.92 25.95 0.88
CA TRP A 71 9.26 26.67 -0.21
C TRP A 71 9.69 28.15 -0.32
N ASP A 72 10.06 28.78 0.79
CA ASP A 72 10.58 30.15 0.86
C ASP A 72 11.95 30.33 0.18
N ARG A 73 12.71 29.25 0.05
CA ARG A 73 14.03 29.21 -0.61
C ARG A 73 13.95 28.74 -2.07
N LEU A 74 12.78 28.28 -2.52
CA LEU A 74 12.56 27.80 -3.88
C LEU A 74 12.02 28.93 -4.77
N SER A 75 12.23 28.80 -6.07
CA SER A 75 11.72 29.74 -7.09
C SER A 75 10.22 29.56 -7.38
N ILE A 76 9.59 28.53 -6.81
CA ILE A 76 8.19 28.16 -7.00
C ILE A 76 7.50 28.05 -5.64
N SER A 77 6.26 28.56 -5.54
CA SER A 77 5.45 28.38 -4.34
C SER A 77 4.85 26.98 -4.28
N ARG A 78 4.47 26.53 -3.08
CA ARG A 78 3.79 25.24 -2.88
C ARG A 78 2.53 25.11 -3.74
N GLU A 79 1.71 26.16 -3.81
CA GLU A 79 0.45 26.18 -4.56
C GLU A 79 0.70 26.05 -6.05
N LYS A 80 1.68 26.80 -6.57
CA LYS A 80 2.04 26.71 -8.00
C LYS A 80 2.59 25.33 -8.34
N TYR A 81 3.45 24.76 -7.48
CA TYR A 81 3.95 23.40 -7.68
C TYR A 81 2.81 22.37 -7.63
N ARG A 82 1.88 22.46 -6.66
CA ARG A 82 0.68 21.60 -6.59
C ARG A 82 -0.19 21.71 -7.85
N GLN A 83 -0.42 22.91 -8.36
CA GLN A 83 -1.17 23.11 -9.60
C GLN A 83 -0.48 22.41 -10.78
N THR A 84 0.83 22.67 -10.97
CA THR A 84 1.61 22.02 -12.02
C THR A 84 1.61 20.49 -11.86
N ARG A 85 1.72 19.99 -10.63
CA ARG A 85 1.67 18.57 -10.30
C ARG A 85 0.36 17.92 -10.75
N LEU A 86 -0.78 18.57 -10.50
CA LEU A 86 -2.11 18.09 -10.94
C LEU A 86 -2.28 18.14 -12.47
N GLU A 87 -1.71 19.15 -13.14
CA GLU A 87 -1.80 19.31 -14.59
C GLU A 87 -0.90 18.31 -15.35
N GLN A 88 0.26 17.97 -14.79
CA GLN A 88 1.27 17.15 -15.47
C GLN A 88 1.20 15.67 -15.11
N TYR A 89 0.67 15.32 -13.94
CA TYR A 89 0.60 13.92 -13.53
C TYR A 89 -0.32 13.11 -14.45
N LYS A 90 0.24 12.05 -15.04
CA LYS A 90 -0.51 11.12 -15.88
C LYS A 90 -0.82 9.85 -15.10
N ASN A 91 -2.09 9.63 -14.85
CA ASN A 91 -2.55 8.34 -14.35
C ASN A 91 -2.35 7.29 -15.44
N TYR A 92 -1.71 6.18 -15.10
CA TYR A 92 -1.74 4.99 -15.95
C TYR A 92 -3.20 4.52 -16.09
N GLU A 93 -3.59 3.98 -17.23
CA GLU A 93 -4.95 3.43 -17.44
C GLU A 93 -4.78 2.16 -18.27
N ASN A 94 -5.29 1.01 -17.79
CA ASN A 94 -5.33 -0.19 -18.63
C ASN A 94 -6.48 -0.08 -19.63
N ILE A 95 -7.55 0.60 -19.23
CA ILE A 95 -8.71 0.89 -20.06
C ILE A 95 -8.74 2.40 -20.30
N PRO A 96 -8.52 2.87 -21.55
CA PRO A 96 -8.46 4.29 -21.84
C PRO A 96 -9.70 5.05 -21.37
N GLN A 97 -9.48 6.23 -20.79
CA GLN A 97 -10.53 7.16 -20.32
C GLN A 97 -11.37 6.63 -19.14
N SER A 98 -10.95 5.54 -18.49
CA SER A 98 -11.67 4.95 -17.37
C SER A 98 -11.89 5.96 -16.24
N GLY A 99 -10.90 6.80 -15.94
CA GLY A 99 -11.01 7.84 -14.91
C GLY A 99 -11.99 8.96 -15.24
N GLU A 100 -12.03 9.42 -16.50
CA GLU A 100 -12.98 10.47 -16.92
C GLU A 100 -14.43 9.96 -16.95
N MET A 101 -14.60 8.68 -17.26
CA MET A 101 -15.92 8.04 -17.30
C MET A 101 -16.47 7.78 -15.89
N SER A 102 -15.64 7.31 -14.96
CA SER A 102 -16.03 6.98 -13.58
C SER A 102 -16.37 8.23 -12.75
N GLU A 103 -15.78 9.38 -13.07
CA GLU A 103 -16.01 10.65 -12.37
C GLU A 103 -17.49 11.04 -12.30
N LYS A 104 -18.27 10.69 -13.33
CA LYS A 104 -19.70 11.01 -13.41
C LYS A 104 -20.56 10.29 -12.37
N GLU A 105 -20.06 9.19 -11.82
CA GLU A 105 -20.75 8.41 -10.78
C GLU A 105 -20.32 8.81 -9.37
N CYS A 106 -19.29 9.66 -9.24
CA CYS A 106 -18.73 10.02 -7.95
C CYS A 106 -19.73 10.81 -7.09
N LYS A 107 -19.86 10.39 -5.83
CA LYS A 107 -20.64 11.10 -4.83
C LYS A 107 -19.88 12.38 -4.44
N PRO A 108 -20.53 13.56 -4.43
CA PRO A 108 -19.94 14.76 -3.86
C PRO A 108 -19.65 14.57 -2.37
N THR A 109 -18.49 15.03 -1.92
CA THR A 109 -18.04 14.94 -0.53
C THR A 109 -17.81 16.34 0.04
N ASP A 110 -18.20 16.52 1.31
CA ASP A 110 -17.91 17.73 2.07
C ASP A 110 -16.45 17.71 2.51
N LYS A 111 -15.63 18.48 1.79
CA LYS A 111 -14.22 18.71 2.13
C LYS A 111 -14.11 19.45 3.48
N GLY A 112 -13.08 19.15 4.26
CA GLY A 112 -12.82 19.80 5.55
C GLY A 112 -13.12 18.92 6.78
N GLY A 113 -13.18 17.60 6.59
CA GLY A 113 -12.95 16.64 7.66
C GLY A 113 -11.62 16.91 8.37
N MET A 114 -11.60 16.72 9.68
CA MET A 114 -10.42 16.88 10.53
C MET A 114 -10.45 15.73 11.55
N TYR A 115 -9.99 14.56 11.14
CA TYR A 115 -10.06 13.32 11.90
C TYR A 115 -8.69 12.89 12.44
N TYR A 116 -7.61 13.18 11.71
CA TYR A 116 -6.22 12.89 12.10
C TYR A 116 -5.35 14.13 11.93
N ASP A 117 -4.72 14.61 13.00
CA ASP A 117 -3.83 15.75 12.97
C ASP A 117 -2.38 15.30 12.72
N PHE A 118 -1.65 16.01 11.87
CA PHE A 118 -0.22 15.77 11.67
C PHE A 118 0.53 15.80 13.02
N TRP A 119 1.31 14.75 13.29
CA TRP A 119 2.09 14.60 14.51
C TRP A 119 3.58 14.81 14.27
N GLN A 120 4.15 14.04 13.34
CA GLN A 120 5.59 14.06 13.08
C GLN A 120 5.89 13.51 11.68
N ASN A 121 6.94 14.07 11.07
CA ASN A 121 7.59 13.49 9.91
C ASN A 121 8.98 12.98 10.29
N THR A 122 9.25 11.69 10.07
CA THR A 122 10.53 11.05 10.39
C THR A 122 11.31 10.75 9.11
N ARG A 123 12.42 11.45 8.90
CA ARG A 123 13.24 11.43 7.66
C ARG A 123 14.26 10.30 7.61
N SER A 124 14.68 9.82 8.77
CA SER A 124 15.63 8.69 8.92
C SER A 124 15.01 7.33 8.56
N VAL A 125 13.69 7.30 8.36
CA VAL A 125 12.88 6.12 8.08
C VAL A 125 12.25 6.33 6.71
N LYS A 126 12.73 5.60 5.70
CA LYS A 126 12.31 5.75 4.31
C LYS A 126 11.86 4.40 3.77
N SER A 127 10.66 4.37 3.20
CA SER A 127 10.20 3.21 2.45
C SER A 127 10.80 3.22 1.04
N THR A 128 10.92 2.06 0.42
CA THR A 128 11.26 1.91 -1.01
C THR A 128 10.08 1.27 -1.74
N ILE A 129 9.83 1.72 -2.97
CA ILE A 129 8.83 1.13 -3.87
C ILE A 129 9.60 0.59 -5.09
N LEU A 130 9.30 -0.64 -5.49
CA LEU A 130 9.90 -1.28 -6.68
C LEU A 130 8.89 -1.50 -7.81
N HIS A 131 7.60 -1.33 -7.54
CA HIS A 131 6.54 -1.52 -8.52
C HIS A 131 5.55 -0.36 -8.48
N PHE A 132 5.12 0.14 -9.64
CA PHE A 132 4.27 1.33 -9.73
C PHE A 132 2.81 1.09 -9.26
N GLN A 133 2.39 -0.15 -9.00
CA GLN A 133 1.02 -0.48 -8.55
C GLN A 133 0.92 -0.98 -7.10
N LEU A 134 1.91 -1.70 -6.56
CA LEU A 134 1.80 -2.42 -5.29
C LEU A 134 2.20 -1.54 -4.10
N ARG A 135 1.30 -1.33 -3.12
CA ARG A 135 1.45 -0.35 -2.01
C ARG A 135 1.19 -0.91 -0.60
N ASN A 136 1.38 -2.21 -0.39
CA ASN A 136 1.26 -2.84 0.93
C ASN A 136 2.64 -2.99 1.58
N LEU A 137 3.35 -1.88 1.81
CA LEU A 137 4.74 -1.88 2.29
C LEU A 137 4.94 -1.22 3.66
N VAL A 138 3.86 -0.78 4.30
CA VAL A 138 3.85 -0.13 5.63
C VAL A 138 2.79 -0.79 6.49
N TRP A 139 3.17 -1.20 7.70
CA TRP A 139 2.26 -1.89 8.62
C TRP A 139 2.52 -1.52 10.07
N SER A 140 1.51 -0.99 10.74
CA SER A 140 1.58 -0.66 12.17
C SER A 140 1.00 -1.77 13.03
N THR A 141 1.65 -2.03 14.17
CA THR A 141 1.21 -3.03 15.16
C THR A 141 0.80 -2.39 16.48
N SER A 142 1.16 -1.11 16.68
CA SER A 142 0.72 -0.29 17.80
C SER A 142 0.65 1.17 17.36
N LYS A 143 0.22 2.06 18.27
CA LYS A 143 0.32 3.52 18.08
C LYS A 143 1.74 4.00 17.76
N HIS A 144 2.74 3.24 18.20
CA HIS A 144 4.14 3.63 18.19
C HIS A 144 5.01 2.79 17.26
N ASP A 145 4.60 1.56 16.95
CA ASP A 145 5.45 0.58 16.30
C ASP A 145 4.94 0.29 14.88
N VAL A 146 5.80 0.54 13.91
CA VAL A 146 5.52 0.41 12.48
C VAL A 146 6.66 -0.30 11.77
N TYR A 147 6.29 -1.19 10.85
CA TYR A 147 7.16 -1.97 10.02
C TYR A 147 7.04 -1.46 8.59
N LEU A 148 8.16 -1.33 7.89
CA LEU A 148 8.16 -0.90 6.51
C LEU A 148 9.30 -1.50 5.72
N VAL A 149 9.11 -1.60 4.41
CA VAL A 149 10.13 -2.08 3.46
C VAL A 149 11.06 -0.94 3.06
N SER A 150 12.36 -1.10 3.30
CA SER A 150 13.40 -0.15 2.96
C SER A 150 14.49 -0.89 2.18
N HIS A 151 14.52 -0.71 0.87
CA HIS A 151 15.34 -1.50 -0.07
C HIS A 151 15.12 -3.01 0.14
N TYR A 152 16.18 -3.74 0.49
CA TYR A 152 16.17 -5.17 0.78
C TYR A 152 15.91 -5.49 2.26
N SER A 153 15.54 -4.51 3.07
CA SER A 153 15.35 -4.69 4.51
C SER A 153 13.92 -4.38 4.92
N ILE A 154 13.36 -5.20 5.81
CA ILE A 154 12.19 -4.81 6.59
C ILE A 154 12.69 -4.20 7.88
N VAL A 155 12.30 -2.95 8.12
CA VAL A 155 12.71 -2.18 9.28
C VAL A 155 11.51 -1.95 10.18
N HIS A 156 11.74 -2.08 11.48
CA HIS A 156 10.82 -1.65 12.51
C HIS A 156 11.26 -0.27 13.01
N TRP A 157 10.30 0.64 13.09
CA TRP A 157 10.45 1.96 13.68
C TRP A 157 9.50 2.08 14.87
N SER A 158 10.04 2.53 16.00
CA SER A 158 9.27 2.84 17.19
C SER A 158 9.29 4.34 17.45
N SER A 159 8.15 5.03 17.28
CA SER A 159 8.04 6.48 17.52
C SER A 159 8.19 6.84 19.00
N LEU A 160 7.94 5.90 19.91
CA LEU A 160 8.13 6.08 21.35
C LEU A 160 9.61 6.17 21.74
N SER A 161 10.44 5.28 21.19
CA SER A 161 11.87 5.22 21.49
C SER A 161 12.75 5.96 20.46
N SER A 162 12.14 6.42 19.37
CA SER A 162 12.81 6.99 18.19
C SER A 162 13.92 6.07 17.66
N LYS A 163 13.70 4.76 17.72
CA LYS A 163 14.67 3.73 17.33
C LYS A 163 14.22 3.01 16.08
N ARG A 164 15.15 2.90 15.12
CA ARG A 164 15.05 2.03 13.94
C ARG A 164 15.81 0.74 14.20
N THR A 165 15.19 -0.40 13.90
CA THR A 165 15.79 -1.73 13.99
C THR A 165 15.52 -2.52 12.73
N GLU A 166 16.55 -3.11 12.13
CA GLU A 166 16.38 -4.05 11.03
C GLU A 166 15.82 -5.38 11.55
N VAL A 167 14.73 -5.86 10.95
CA VAL A 167 13.99 -7.07 11.38
C VAL A 167 14.31 -8.25 10.49
N LEU A 168 14.43 -8.00 9.19
CA LEU A 168 14.77 -8.99 8.18
C LEU A 168 15.53 -8.29 7.05
N ASN A 169 16.65 -8.87 6.62
CA ASN A 169 17.43 -8.40 5.48
C ASN A 169 17.46 -9.52 4.43
N VAL A 170 16.93 -9.24 3.25
CA VAL A 170 16.81 -10.18 2.13
C VAL A 170 17.79 -9.85 0.99
N SER A 171 18.77 -8.98 1.22
CA SER A 171 19.82 -8.69 0.23
C SER A 171 20.78 -9.87 0.05
N GLY A 172 20.98 -10.64 1.11
CA GLY A 172 21.75 -11.87 1.09
C GLY A 172 20.88 -13.11 0.94
N HIS A 173 21.44 -14.25 1.34
CA HIS A 173 20.74 -15.51 1.41
C HIS A 173 19.90 -15.62 2.68
N VAL A 174 18.62 -15.97 2.55
CA VAL A 174 17.66 -16.13 3.64
C VAL A 174 17.01 -17.50 3.55
N ALA A 175 17.22 -18.32 4.57
CA ALA A 175 16.66 -19.66 4.67
C ALA A 175 15.95 -19.86 6.02
N PRO A 176 14.94 -20.75 6.07
CA PRO A 176 14.22 -21.05 7.31
C PRO A 176 15.14 -21.74 8.32
N CYS A 177 15.11 -21.27 9.56
CA CYS A 177 15.83 -21.84 10.70
C CYS A 177 15.05 -23.01 11.34
N GLU A 178 13.74 -23.07 11.12
CA GLU A 178 12.86 -24.13 11.58
C GLU A 178 12.58 -25.11 10.43
N LYS A 179 12.38 -26.40 10.74
CA LYS A 179 12.09 -27.43 9.75
C LYS A 179 10.62 -27.80 9.78
N HIS A 180 9.87 -27.26 8.83
CA HIS A 180 8.46 -27.56 8.64
C HIS A 180 8.20 -28.26 7.30
N PRO A 181 7.19 -29.15 7.19
CA PRO A 181 6.95 -29.93 5.97
C PRO A 181 6.76 -29.11 4.69
N GLY A 182 6.06 -27.97 4.76
CA GLY A 182 5.85 -27.09 3.60
C GLY A 182 7.02 -26.15 3.31
N SER A 183 8.11 -26.23 4.06
CA SER A 183 9.17 -25.23 4.02
C SER A 183 10.16 -25.51 2.89
N LEU A 184 10.43 -24.49 2.07
CA LEU A 184 11.52 -24.48 1.13
C LEU A 184 12.85 -24.26 1.87
N LEU A 185 13.52 -25.35 2.22
CA LEU A 185 14.72 -25.31 3.09
C LEU A 185 15.94 -24.65 2.44
N GLU A 186 15.99 -24.62 1.10
CA GLU A 186 17.03 -23.89 0.37
C GLU A 186 16.88 -22.38 0.56
N GLY A 187 15.71 -21.85 0.91
CA GLY A 187 15.52 -20.41 1.07
C GLY A 187 15.59 -19.63 -0.24
N PHE A 188 15.92 -18.35 -0.14
CA PHE A 188 15.97 -17.41 -1.26
C PHE A 188 17.21 -16.52 -1.17
N THR A 189 17.56 -15.85 -2.26
CA THR A 189 18.70 -14.93 -2.32
C THR A 189 18.27 -13.67 -3.06
N GLN A 190 18.64 -12.50 -2.54
CA GLN A 190 18.33 -11.20 -3.17
C GLN A 190 16.84 -11.01 -3.49
N THR A 191 15.97 -11.46 -2.59
CA THR A 191 14.51 -11.33 -2.79
C THR A 191 14.13 -9.86 -2.82
N GLN A 192 13.47 -9.45 -3.90
CA GLN A 192 12.82 -8.15 -3.98
C GLN A 192 11.45 -8.26 -3.32
N ILE A 193 11.18 -7.44 -2.31
CA ILE A 193 9.93 -7.48 -1.55
C ILE A 193 8.86 -6.69 -2.31
N SER A 194 7.73 -7.33 -2.61
CA SER A 194 6.57 -6.73 -3.27
C SER A 194 5.45 -6.38 -2.30
N THR A 195 5.38 -7.03 -1.14
CA THR A 195 4.29 -6.86 -0.17
C THR A 195 4.69 -7.31 1.24
N LEU A 196 4.05 -6.72 2.24
CA LEU A 196 4.31 -6.93 3.66
C LEU A 196 2.99 -6.98 4.44
N ALA A 197 2.88 -7.92 5.38
CA ALA A 197 1.89 -7.88 6.45
C ALA A 197 2.53 -8.22 7.79
N VAL A 198 2.11 -7.52 8.85
CA VAL A 198 2.55 -7.80 10.21
C VAL A 198 1.35 -7.81 11.13
N ARG A 199 1.12 -8.90 11.85
CA ARG A 199 0.02 -8.99 12.81
C ARG A 199 0.50 -9.76 14.03
N ASP A 200 0.27 -9.18 15.20
CA ASP A 200 0.76 -9.70 16.47
C ASP A 200 2.28 -9.95 16.38
N ASN A 201 2.72 -11.21 16.53
CA ASN A 201 4.14 -11.58 16.42
C ASN A 201 4.51 -12.15 15.04
N LEU A 202 3.60 -12.19 14.06
CA LEU A 202 3.87 -12.79 12.75
C LEU A 202 4.10 -11.71 11.68
N LEU A 203 5.22 -11.82 10.99
CA LEU A 203 5.57 -11.04 9.81
C LEU A 203 5.60 -11.95 8.58
N ILE A 204 4.95 -11.52 7.51
CA ILE A 204 4.95 -12.17 6.20
C ILE A 204 5.44 -11.17 5.16
N ALA A 205 6.46 -11.55 4.40
CA ALA A 205 6.97 -10.80 3.26
C ALA A 205 6.76 -11.61 1.97
N GLY A 206 6.15 -10.99 0.97
CA GLY A 206 6.00 -11.55 -0.37
C GLY A 206 7.03 -10.96 -1.34
N GLY A 207 7.48 -11.77 -2.31
CA GLY A 207 8.44 -11.36 -3.32
C GLY A 207 7.92 -11.38 -4.76
N PHE A 208 8.69 -10.79 -5.67
CA PHE A 208 8.38 -10.69 -7.10
C PHE A 208 8.46 -12.03 -7.86
N GLN A 209 9.11 -13.06 -7.31
CA GLN A 209 9.21 -14.39 -7.90
C GLN A 209 8.41 -15.43 -7.11
N GLY A 210 7.29 -14.99 -6.51
CA GLY A 210 6.39 -15.85 -5.74
C GLY A 210 6.93 -16.27 -4.38
N GLU A 211 7.99 -15.64 -3.88
CA GLU A 211 8.53 -15.94 -2.57
C GLU A 211 7.57 -15.53 -1.46
N LEU A 212 7.50 -16.35 -0.42
CA LEU A 212 6.83 -16.09 0.85
C LEU A 212 7.81 -16.36 1.97
N ILE A 213 8.16 -15.33 2.74
CA ILE A 213 9.08 -15.40 3.87
C ILE A 213 8.30 -15.07 5.14
N CYS A 214 8.26 -16.01 6.08
CA CYS A 214 7.50 -15.91 7.32
C CYS A 214 8.45 -15.88 8.51
N LYS A 215 8.31 -14.85 9.35
CA LYS A 215 9.13 -14.65 10.53
C LYS A 215 8.25 -14.36 11.74
N TYR A 216 8.42 -15.16 12.79
CA TYR A 216 7.94 -14.76 14.11
C TYR A 216 8.92 -13.75 14.73
N LEU A 217 8.40 -12.61 15.19
CA LEU A 217 9.15 -11.48 15.70
C LEU A 217 9.78 -11.75 17.07
N ASP A 218 9.19 -12.66 17.84
CA ASP A 218 9.68 -13.15 19.13
C ASP A 218 10.66 -14.33 19.02
N ARG A 219 11.00 -14.75 17.79
CA ARG A 219 11.91 -15.86 17.51
C ARG A 219 13.12 -15.42 16.67
N PRO A 220 14.29 -16.06 16.83
CA PRO A 220 15.44 -15.79 15.97
C PRO A 220 15.24 -16.36 14.56
N GLY A 221 15.75 -15.65 13.55
CA GLY A 221 15.76 -16.12 12.16
C GLY A 221 14.39 -16.13 11.49
N VAL A 222 14.31 -16.77 10.33
CA VAL A 222 13.08 -17.01 9.56
C VAL A 222 12.48 -18.35 9.99
N SER A 223 11.16 -18.39 10.18
CA SER A 223 10.48 -19.60 10.64
C SER A 223 10.03 -20.48 9.47
N PHE A 224 9.64 -19.88 8.35
CA PHE A 224 9.13 -20.63 7.20
C PHE A 224 9.36 -19.86 5.91
N CYS A 225 9.73 -20.59 4.85
CA CYS A 225 9.80 -20.09 3.49
C CYS A 225 8.95 -20.97 2.59
N SER A 226 8.24 -20.39 1.63
CA SER A 226 7.54 -21.12 0.57
C SER A 226 7.57 -20.33 -0.72
N ARG A 227 7.33 -21.00 -1.85
CA ARG A 227 7.14 -20.36 -3.14
C ARG A 227 5.73 -20.69 -3.65
N THR A 228 5.01 -19.70 -4.16
CA THR A 228 3.62 -19.83 -4.62
C THR A 228 3.53 -20.55 -5.97
N THR A 229 4.44 -20.22 -6.88
CA THR A 229 4.60 -20.83 -8.20
C THR A 229 6.02 -20.64 -8.72
N TYR A 230 6.42 -21.43 -9.71
CA TYR A 230 7.71 -21.30 -10.42
C TYR A 230 7.55 -20.69 -11.82
N GLU A 231 6.35 -20.24 -12.16
CA GLU A 231 6.09 -19.53 -13.42
C GLU A 231 6.76 -18.15 -13.43
N ASP A 232 7.03 -17.61 -14.61
CA ASP A 232 7.69 -16.31 -14.74
C ASP A 232 6.84 -15.17 -14.15
N ASN A 233 5.50 -15.32 -14.15
CA ASN A 233 4.56 -14.33 -13.64
C ASN A 233 4.15 -14.58 -12.18
N ALA A 234 5.11 -14.83 -11.29
CA ALA A 234 4.86 -15.34 -9.93
C ALA A 234 4.59 -14.28 -8.85
N ILE A 235 4.64 -12.98 -9.18
CA ILE A 235 4.65 -11.88 -8.19
C ILE A 235 3.60 -12.10 -7.09
N THR A 236 4.01 -12.00 -5.84
CA THR A 236 3.09 -11.98 -4.70
C THR A 236 2.60 -10.54 -4.52
N ASN A 237 1.41 -10.26 -5.04
CA ASN A 237 0.87 -8.91 -5.10
C ASN A 237 0.41 -8.38 -3.73
N ALA A 238 -0.23 -9.24 -2.94
CA ALA A 238 -0.72 -8.88 -1.61
C ALA A 238 -0.65 -10.07 -0.65
N VAL A 239 -0.42 -9.78 0.62
CA VAL A 239 -0.56 -10.73 1.72
C VAL A 239 -1.45 -10.14 2.82
N GLU A 240 -2.31 -10.96 3.40
CA GLU A 240 -3.15 -10.59 4.54
C GLU A 240 -3.09 -11.68 5.61
N ILE A 241 -2.80 -11.29 6.86
CA ILE A 241 -2.78 -12.20 8.01
C ILE A 241 -4.11 -12.10 8.74
N TYR A 242 -4.73 -13.23 9.02
CA TYR A 242 -6.02 -13.31 9.69
C TYR A 242 -6.11 -14.48 10.66
N GLU A 243 -7.08 -14.42 11.58
CA GLU A 243 -7.40 -15.53 12.47
C GLU A 243 -8.55 -16.33 11.86
N HIS A 244 -8.31 -17.60 11.58
CA HIS A 244 -9.32 -18.52 11.08
C HIS A 244 -10.39 -18.77 12.16
N PRO A 245 -11.67 -19.07 11.83
CA PRO A 245 -12.70 -19.36 12.83
C PRO A 245 -12.39 -20.49 13.83
N SER A 246 -11.36 -21.30 13.57
CA SER A 246 -10.84 -22.29 14.51
C SER A 246 -9.88 -21.73 15.57
N GLY A 247 -9.53 -20.43 15.49
CA GLY A 247 -8.50 -19.76 16.30
C GLY A 247 -7.07 -19.92 15.75
N ALA A 248 -6.89 -20.59 14.61
CA ALA A 248 -5.57 -20.77 14.00
C ALA A 248 -5.17 -19.50 13.22
N VAL A 249 -3.90 -19.12 13.29
CA VAL A 249 -3.39 -18.01 12.47
C VAL A 249 -3.15 -18.50 11.05
N HIS A 250 -3.72 -17.79 10.08
CA HIS A 250 -3.54 -18.04 8.66
C HIS A 250 -3.02 -16.78 7.98
N PHE A 251 -2.45 -16.93 6.80
CA PHE A 251 -2.31 -15.82 5.88
C PHE A 251 -2.76 -16.20 4.48
N MET A 252 -3.30 -15.21 3.77
CA MET A 252 -3.70 -15.33 2.38
C MET A 252 -2.69 -14.59 1.50
N ALA A 253 -2.30 -15.20 0.39
CA ALA A 253 -1.46 -14.60 -0.64
C ALA A 253 -2.24 -14.48 -1.95
N SER A 254 -2.23 -13.27 -2.52
CA SER A 254 -2.70 -12.96 -3.86
C SER A 254 -1.52 -12.91 -4.80
N ASN A 255 -1.62 -13.59 -5.93
CA ASN A 255 -0.52 -13.73 -6.87
C ASN A 255 -0.91 -13.34 -8.30
N ASN A 256 0.10 -12.92 -9.06
CA ASN A 256 -0.05 -12.55 -10.45
C ASN A 256 -0.34 -13.74 -11.38
N ASP A 257 -0.10 -14.96 -10.90
CA ASP A 257 -0.42 -16.22 -11.58
C ASP A 257 -1.91 -16.62 -11.49
N CYS A 258 -2.77 -15.62 -11.27
CA CYS A 258 -4.21 -15.78 -11.06
C CYS A 258 -4.59 -16.58 -9.80
N GLY A 259 -3.63 -16.88 -8.92
CA GLY A 259 -3.83 -17.70 -7.74
C GLY A 259 -4.13 -16.90 -6.46
N VAL A 260 -4.98 -17.47 -5.62
CA VAL A 260 -5.16 -17.09 -4.21
C VAL A 260 -4.86 -18.31 -3.35
N ARG A 261 -3.92 -18.15 -2.42
CA ARG A 261 -3.40 -19.25 -1.59
C ARG A 261 -3.57 -18.92 -0.12
N ASP A 262 -4.16 -19.83 0.64
CA ASP A 262 -4.29 -19.75 2.09
C ASP A 262 -3.29 -20.68 2.75
N PHE A 263 -2.54 -20.19 3.73
CA PHE A 263 -1.54 -20.96 4.47
C PHE A 263 -1.93 -21.04 5.96
N ASP A 264 -1.93 -22.26 6.50
CA ASP A 264 -2.13 -22.53 7.92
C ASP A 264 -0.76 -22.45 8.63
N MET A 265 -0.62 -21.50 9.57
CA MET A 265 0.64 -21.26 10.28
C MET A 265 0.85 -22.11 11.53
N GLU A 266 -0.16 -22.86 11.97
CA GLU A 266 0.02 -23.91 12.98
C GLU A 266 0.66 -25.15 12.35
N ARG A 267 0.34 -25.42 11.07
CA ARG A 267 0.84 -26.57 10.31
C ARG A 267 1.96 -26.22 9.34
N PHE A 268 2.20 -24.94 9.09
CA PHE A 268 3.18 -24.42 8.13
C PHE A 268 3.01 -25.04 6.74
N GLN A 269 1.80 -24.99 6.22
CA GLN A 269 1.44 -25.60 4.93
C GLN A 269 0.35 -24.85 4.20
N LEU A 270 0.30 -25.03 2.88
CA LEU A 270 -0.82 -24.61 2.05
C LEU A 270 -2.09 -25.33 2.49
N SER A 271 -3.10 -24.55 2.83
CA SER A 271 -4.43 -24.97 3.29
C SER A 271 -5.42 -24.97 2.12
N LYS A 272 -5.45 -23.90 1.32
CA LYS A 272 -6.33 -23.78 0.15
C LYS A 272 -5.61 -23.10 -1.01
N HIS A 273 -6.04 -23.43 -2.23
CA HIS A 273 -5.59 -22.77 -3.45
C HIS A 273 -6.78 -22.62 -4.40
N PHE A 274 -7.05 -21.38 -4.80
CA PHE A 274 -8.07 -21.02 -5.77
C PHE A 274 -7.41 -20.33 -6.96
N CYS A 275 -7.91 -20.60 -8.16
CA CYS A 275 -7.41 -20.01 -9.40
C CYS A 275 -8.56 -19.27 -10.09
N PHE A 276 -8.25 -18.08 -10.61
CA PHE A 276 -9.20 -17.17 -11.24
C PHE A 276 -8.82 -16.91 -12.71
N PRO A 277 -9.69 -16.26 -13.51
CA PRO A 277 -9.42 -16.05 -14.93
C PRO A 277 -8.37 -14.98 -15.23
N TRP A 278 -7.88 -14.28 -14.21
CA TRP A 278 -7.02 -13.10 -14.33
C TRP A 278 -6.07 -12.96 -13.12
N PRO A 279 -4.92 -12.28 -13.28
CA PRO A 279 -3.99 -11.98 -12.20
C PRO A 279 -4.66 -11.32 -10.99
N VAL A 280 -4.43 -11.85 -9.79
CA VAL A 280 -5.08 -11.34 -8.57
C VAL A 280 -4.17 -10.33 -7.89
N ASN A 281 -4.61 -9.07 -7.86
CA ASN A 281 -3.83 -7.96 -7.30
C ASN A 281 -4.03 -7.81 -5.79
N HIS A 282 -5.24 -8.08 -5.30
CA HIS A 282 -5.53 -7.96 -3.87
C HIS A 282 -6.70 -8.84 -3.44
N THR A 283 -6.62 -9.33 -2.20
CA THR A 283 -7.72 -10.02 -1.52
C THR A 283 -7.97 -9.38 -0.16
N SER A 284 -9.22 -9.38 0.28
CA SER A 284 -9.54 -9.06 1.67
C SER A 284 -10.62 -9.98 2.21
N LEU A 285 -10.41 -10.50 3.42
CA LEU A 285 -11.33 -11.43 4.08
C LEU A 285 -12.37 -10.70 4.94
N SER A 286 -13.63 -11.14 4.90
CA SER A 286 -14.66 -10.63 5.81
C SER A 286 -14.31 -10.94 7.27
N PRO A 287 -14.72 -10.10 8.24
CA PRO A 287 -14.39 -10.31 9.66
C PRO A 287 -14.88 -11.63 10.23
N ASP A 288 -15.95 -12.21 9.66
CA ASP A 288 -16.47 -13.52 10.06
C ASP A 288 -15.78 -14.71 9.34
N GLY A 289 -14.82 -14.42 8.46
CA GLY A 289 -14.02 -15.39 7.72
C GLY A 289 -14.76 -16.15 6.63
N LYS A 290 -15.97 -15.74 6.25
CA LYS A 290 -16.80 -16.49 5.28
C LYS A 290 -16.67 -16.03 3.84
N LEU A 291 -16.34 -14.77 3.62
CA LEU A 291 -16.34 -14.15 2.30
C LEU A 291 -14.97 -13.55 2.00
N ILE A 292 -14.53 -13.66 0.75
CA ILE A 292 -13.32 -12.99 0.26
C ILE A 292 -13.73 -12.04 -0.87
N ALA A 293 -13.36 -10.77 -0.73
CA ALA A 293 -13.40 -9.83 -1.84
C ALA A 293 -12.09 -9.94 -2.63
N ILE A 294 -12.19 -10.27 -3.91
CA ILE A 294 -11.05 -10.52 -4.79
C ILE A 294 -11.08 -9.50 -5.93
N VAL A 295 -9.94 -8.87 -6.16
CA VAL A 295 -9.75 -7.87 -7.21
C VAL A 295 -8.43 -8.08 -7.94
N GLY A 296 -8.38 -7.70 -9.21
CA GLY A 296 -7.22 -7.95 -10.07
C GLY A 296 -7.33 -7.28 -11.42
N ASP A 297 -6.72 -7.92 -12.42
CA ASP A 297 -6.67 -7.46 -13.82
C ASP A 297 -7.98 -7.71 -14.56
N ASN A 298 -9.06 -7.22 -13.96
CA ASN A 298 -10.40 -7.22 -14.50
C ASN A 298 -11.17 -6.00 -13.98
N PRO A 299 -12.00 -5.35 -14.80
CA PRO A 299 -12.87 -4.27 -14.34
C PRO A 299 -13.83 -4.71 -13.23
N GLU A 300 -14.21 -5.97 -13.23
CA GLU A 300 -15.12 -6.53 -12.25
C GLU A 300 -14.33 -7.19 -11.12
N GLY A 301 -14.61 -6.77 -9.88
CA GLY A 301 -14.23 -7.56 -8.71
C GLY A 301 -15.17 -8.74 -8.53
N ILE A 302 -14.82 -9.69 -7.66
CA ILE A 302 -15.69 -10.81 -7.29
C ILE A 302 -15.75 -10.97 -5.78
N LEU A 303 -16.89 -11.44 -5.30
CA LEU A 303 -17.08 -11.89 -3.93
C LEU A 303 -17.23 -13.41 -3.96
N VAL A 304 -16.39 -14.12 -3.20
CA VAL A 304 -16.36 -15.59 -3.19
C VAL A 304 -16.55 -16.15 -1.78
N ASP A 305 -17.01 -17.39 -1.72
CA ASP A 305 -17.04 -18.17 -0.49
C ASP A 305 -15.60 -18.61 -0.10
N SER A 306 -15.18 -18.31 1.13
CA SER A 306 -13.79 -18.53 1.57
C SER A 306 -13.41 -20.01 1.74
N GLN A 307 -14.39 -20.91 1.79
CA GLN A 307 -14.18 -22.34 1.98
C GLN A 307 -14.07 -23.07 0.65
N THR A 308 -14.86 -22.67 -0.33
CA THR A 308 -14.99 -23.35 -1.61
C THR A 308 -14.35 -22.60 -2.77
N GLY A 309 -14.04 -21.31 -2.61
CA GLY A 309 -13.56 -20.44 -3.68
C GLY A 309 -14.60 -20.14 -4.75
N LYS A 310 -15.85 -20.55 -4.55
CA LYS A 310 -16.92 -20.35 -5.53
C LYS A 310 -17.37 -18.90 -5.53
N THR A 311 -17.48 -18.32 -6.72
CA THR A 311 -18.06 -17.00 -6.92
C THR A 311 -19.50 -16.96 -6.46
N ILE A 312 -19.78 -16.06 -5.51
CA ILE A 312 -21.12 -15.74 -5.04
C ILE A 312 -21.72 -14.64 -5.91
N THR A 313 -20.93 -13.61 -6.20
CA THR A 313 -21.36 -12.52 -7.08
C THR A 313 -20.18 -11.79 -7.71
N THR A 314 -20.48 -11.04 -8.75
CA THR A 314 -19.57 -10.15 -9.47
C THR A 314 -19.91 -8.71 -9.11
N LEU A 315 -18.88 -7.88 -8.91
CA LEU A 315 -18.98 -6.49 -8.49
C LEU A 315 -18.87 -5.58 -9.71
N HIS A 316 -20.01 -5.23 -10.29
CA HIS A 316 -20.08 -4.40 -11.49
C HIS A 316 -20.01 -2.91 -11.17
N GLY A 317 -19.19 -2.16 -11.92
CA GLY A 317 -19.21 -0.70 -11.93
C GLY A 317 -17.84 -0.05 -12.13
N HIS A 318 -16.77 -0.66 -11.60
CA HIS A 318 -15.42 -0.19 -11.92
C HIS A 318 -15.13 -0.32 -13.41
N LEU A 319 -14.32 0.60 -13.93
CA LEU A 319 -14.06 0.73 -15.36
C LEU A 319 -12.63 0.36 -15.77
N ASP A 320 -11.81 -0.09 -14.83
CA ASP A 320 -10.40 -0.46 -15.01
C ASP A 320 -9.99 -1.46 -13.91
N TYR A 321 -8.71 -1.80 -13.79
CA TYR A 321 -8.23 -2.83 -12.87
C TYR A 321 -8.16 -2.34 -11.42
N SER A 322 -8.44 -3.26 -10.50
CA SER A 322 -8.52 -2.98 -9.07
C SER A 322 -7.29 -3.50 -8.33
N PHE A 323 -6.80 -2.75 -7.34
CA PHE A 323 -5.51 -3.01 -6.66
C PHE A 323 -5.60 -2.97 -5.14
N ALA A 324 -6.74 -2.57 -4.59
CA ALA A 324 -6.96 -2.53 -3.16
C ALA A 324 -8.37 -3.00 -2.83
N SER A 325 -8.49 -3.72 -1.73
CA SER A 325 -9.78 -4.01 -1.11
C SER A 325 -9.63 -4.03 0.41
N ALA A 326 -10.69 -3.64 1.12
CA ALA A 326 -10.71 -3.72 2.58
C ALA A 326 -12.14 -3.88 3.10
N TRP A 327 -12.31 -4.73 4.11
CA TRP A 327 -13.57 -4.87 4.82
C TRP A 327 -13.69 -3.88 5.97
N HIS A 328 -14.91 -3.36 6.15
CA HIS A 328 -15.25 -2.70 7.39
C HIS A 328 -15.36 -3.76 8.52
N PRO A 329 -14.93 -3.45 9.75
CA PRO A 329 -14.85 -4.45 10.84
C PRO A 329 -16.20 -5.05 11.28
N ASP A 330 -17.33 -4.43 10.92
CA ASP A 330 -18.66 -5.00 11.18
C ASP A 330 -19.10 -6.08 10.15
N GLY A 331 -18.37 -6.22 9.04
CA GLY A 331 -18.63 -7.19 7.98
C GLY A 331 -19.83 -6.88 7.07
N HIS A 332 -20.49 -5.73 7.21
CA HIS A 332 -21.63 -5.36 6.35
C HIS A 332 -21.20 -4.68 5.05
N ILE A 333 -20.08 -3.97 5.08
CA ILE A 333 -19.56 -3.26 3.92
C ILE A 333 -18.09 -3.57 3.68
N PHE A 334 -17.67 -3.38 2.44
CA PHE A 334 -16.27 -3.41 2.04
C PHE A 334 -16.02 -2.41 0.92
N ALA A 335 -14.77 -2.07 0.68
CA ALA A 335 -14.38 -1.11 -0.32
C ALA A 335 -13.38 -1.71 -1.31
N THR A 336 -13.40 -1.22 -2.55
CA THR A 336 -12.47 -1.57 -3.63
C THR A 336 -11.85 -0.30 -4.22
N GLY A 337 -10.56 -0.34 -4.52
CA GLY A 337 -9.78 0.78 -5.06
C GLY A 337 -9.21 0.45 -6.43
N ASN A 338 -9.31 1.39 -7.36
CA ASN A 338 -9.21 1.10 -8.78
C ASN A 338 -8.35 2.09 -9.56
N GLN A 339 -7.85 1.63 -10.71
CA GLN A 339 -7.13 2.42 -11.69
C GLN A 339 -7.96 3.56 -12.31
N ASP A 340 -9.29 3.42 -12.34
CA ASP A 340 -10.30 4.41 -12.75
C ASP A 340 -10.41 5.61 -11.80
N LYS A 341 -9.44 5.81 -10.89
CA LYS A 341 -9.37 6.88 -9.89
C LYS A 341 -10.50 6.89 -8.85
N THR A 342 -11.27 5.81 -8.73
CA THR A 342 -12.33 5.72 -7.74
C THR A 342 -12.10 4.64 -6.69
N CYS A 343 -12.68 4.88 -5.53
CA CYS A 343 -12.96 3.86 -4.54
C CYS A 343 -14.48 3.60 -4.52
N ARG A 344 -14.90 2.35 -4.69
CA ARG A 344 -16.31 1.96 -4.53
C ARG A 344 -16.51 1.27 -3.20
N VAL A 345 -17.57 1.65 -2.49
CA VAL A 345 -18.00 1.00 -1.25
C VAL A 345 -19.24 0.16 -1.55
N TRP A 346 -19.26 -1.07 -1.07
CA TRP A 346 -20.27 -2.08 -1.33
C TRP A 346 -20.95 -2.51 -0.04
N ASP A 347 -22.26 -2.78 -0.10
CA ASP A 347 -23.01 -3.39 1.00
C ASP A 347 -23.34 -4.84 0.63
N VAL A 348 -22.90 -5.80 1.44
CA VAL A 348 -23.10 -7.23 1.15
C VAL A 348 -24.57 -7.63 1.09
N ARG A 349 -25.46 -6.83 1.68
CA ARG A 349 -26.91 -7.04 1.67
C ARG A 349 -27.53 -6.58 0.34
N ASN A 350 -26.84 -5.76 -0.44
CA ASN A 350 -27.26 -5.31 -1.77
C ASN A 350 -26.05 -4.99 -2.67
N LEU A 351 -25.55 -6.01 -3.37
CA LEU A 351 -24.39 -5.91 -4.25
C LEU A 351 -24.72 -5.48 -5.69
N SER A 352 -25.99 -5.19 -5.99
CA SER A 352 -26.40 -4.73 -7.32
C SER A 352 -25.90 -3.32 -7.67
N LYS A 353 -25.45 -2.56 -6.66
CA LYS A 353 -24.85 -1.22 -6.81
C LYS A 353 -23.94 -0.91 -5.62
N SER A 354 -22.96 -0.03 -5.84
CA SER A 354 -22.18 0.54 -4.75
C SER A 354 -23.03 1.52 -3.91
N VAL A 355 -22.74 1.61 -2.61
CA VAL A 355 -23.36 2.59 -1.70
C VAL A 355 -22.68 3.96 -1.76
N ALA A 356 -21.41 3.99 -2.17
CA ALA A 356 -20.65 5.21 -2.43
C ALA A 356 -19.62 4.96 -3.55
N VAL A 357 -19.33 6.02 -4.31
CA VAL A 357 -18.23 6.09 -5.27
C VAL A 357 -17.44 7.33 -4.91
N LEU A 358 -16.24 7.15 -4.36
CA LEU A 358 -15.38 8.21 -3.82
C LEU A 358 -14.26 8.49 -4.82
N LYS A 359 -13.99 9.77 -5.06
CA LYS A 359 -13.06 10.22 -6.10
C LYS A 359 -11.66 10.47 -5.52
N GLY A 360 -10.63 10.02 -6.22
CA GLY A 360 -9.26 10.53 -6.05
C GLY A 360 -9.02 11.86 -6.76
N ASN A 361 -7.99 12.58 -6.36
CA ASN A 361 -7.62 13.87 -6.92
C ASN A 361 -6.61 13.76 -8.08
N LEU A 362 -5.72 12.77 -8.04
CA LEU A 362 -4.57 12.61 -8.91
C LEU A 362 -4.69 11.36 -9.80
N GLY A 363 -4.87 10.18 -9.19
CA GLY A 363 -4.80 8.89 -9.88
C GLY A 363 -5.48 7.73 -9.16
N ALA A 364 -5.02 6.53 -9.49
CA ALA A 364 -5.56 5.26 -9.01
C ALA A 364 -5.59 5.11 -7.49
N ILE A 365 -6.60 4.43 -6.94
CA ILE A 365 -6.63 4.10 -5.52
C ILE A 365 -5.86 2.80 -5.27
N ARG A 366 -4.73 2.89 -4.55
CA ARG A 366 -3.76 1.80 -4.37
C ARG A 366 -3.75 1.15 -2.99
N SER A 367 -4.34 1.79 -1.99
CA SER A 367 -4.46 1.23 -0.66
C SER A 367 -5.74 1.72 -0.01
N ILE A 368 -6.43 0.83 0.71
CA ILE A 368 -7.63 1.15 1.47
C ILE A 368 -7.51 0.49 2.84
N ARG A 369 -7.85 1.22 3.91
CA ARG A 369 -7.89 0.69 5.29
C ARG A 369 -9.08 1.26 6.04
N PHE A 370 -9.78 0.41 6.78
CA PHE A 370 -10.71 0.87 7.81
C PHE A 370 -9.99 0.95 9.16
N THR A 371 -10.41 1.88 10.01
CA THR A 371 -10.04 1.83 11.43
C THR A 371 -10.69 0.62 12.09
N SER A 372 -10.06 0.03 13.11
CA SER A 372 -10.57 -1.16 13.80
C SER A 372 -11.90 -0.94 14.51
N ASP A 373 -12.25 0.31 14.84
CA ASP A 373 -13.55 0.71 15.37
C ASP A 373 -14.61 1.00 14.29
N GLY A 374 -14.23 0.94 13.01
CA GLY A 374 -15.11 1.19 11.87
C GLY A 374 -15.50 2.66 11.64
N GLN A 375 -14.98 3.60 12.44
CA GLN A 375 -15.42 5.00 12.30
C GLN A 375 -14.90 5.64 11.02
N PHE A 376 -13.67 5.31 10.60
CA PHE A 376 -13.03 5.96 9.45
C PHE A 376 -12.51 4.96 8.44
N MET A 377 -12.46 5.40 7.19
CA MET A 377 -11.79 4.71 6.09
C MET A 377 -10.75 5.64 5.48
N ALA A 378 -9.51 5.18 5.35
CA ALA A 378 -8.49 5.86 4.56
C ALA A 378 -8.36 5.19 3.19
N MET A 379 -8.20 6.00 2.15
CA MET A 379 -7.77 5.54 0.83
C MET A 379 -6.56 6.36 0.38
N ALA A 380 -5.56 5.69 -0.20
CA ALA A 380 -4.35 6.33 -0.71
C ALA A 380 -4.28 6.23 -2.23
N GLU A 381 -3.88 7.33 -2.85
CA GLU A 381 -3.54 7.43 -4.26
C GLU A 381 -2.11 6.89 -4.51
N PRO A 382 -1.59 6.87 -5.76
CA PRO A 382 -0.22 6.39 -5.98
C PRO A 382 0.81 7.36 -5.40
N ALA A 383 0.44 8.64 -5.31
CA ALA A 383 1.25 9.72 -4.80
C ALA A 383 0.39 10.83 -4.18
N ASP A 384 1.03 11.64 -3.35
CA ASP A 384 0.60 12.96 -2.87
C ASP A 384 -0.63 13.04 -1.94
N PHE A 385 -1.65 12.22 -2.15
CA PHE A 385 -2.93 12.34 -1.45
C PHE A 385 -3.32 11.07 -0.70
N VAL A 386 -3.70 11.27 0.55
CA VAL A 386 -4.45 10.28 1.34
C VAL A 386 -5.76 10.93 1.81
N HIS A 387 -6.87 10.23 1.60
CA HIS A 387 -8.20 10.73 1.97
C HIS A 387 -8.75 9.90 3.12
N VAL A 388 -9.26 10.55 4.16
CA VAL A 388 -9.92 9.90 5.30
C VAL A 388 -11.39 10.29 5.34
N TYR A 389 -12.27 9.31 5.25
CA TYR A 389 -13.72 9.47 5.24
C TYR A 389 -14.35 9.02 6.55
N ASP A 390 -15.41 9.72 6.98
CA ASP A 390 -16.30 9.24 8.04
C ASP A 390 -17.19 8.11 7.50
N ALA A 391 -16.78 6.86 7.76
CA ALA A 391 -17.49 5.67 7.30
C ALA A 391 -18.82 5.49 8.05
N LYS A 392 -18.86 5.90 9.32
CA LYS A 392 -20.06 5.79 10.16
C LYS A 392 -21.21 6.67 9.69
N HIS A 393 -20.89 7.83 9.11
CA HIS A 393 -21.87 8.77 8.56
C HIS A 393 -21.91 8.75 7.03
N GLY A 394 -21.70 7.58 6.42
CA GLY A 394 -22.01 7.36 5.01
C GLY A 394 -21.03 8.00 4.02
N PHE A 395 -19.77 8.20 4.44
CA PHE A 395 -18.66 8.70 3.61
C PHE A 395 -18.90 10.11 3.05
N GLU A 396 -19.73 10.92 3.71
CA GLU A 396 -20.10 12.25 3.23
C GLU A 396 -19.02 13.29 3.46
N LYS A 397 -18.28 13.19 4.56
CA LYS A 397 -17.28 14.17 4.96
C LYS A 397 -15.87 13.62 4.89
N GLU A 398 -15.01 14.37 4.23
CA GLU A 398 -13.67 13.94 3.83
C GLU A 398 -12.59 14.86 4.41
N GLN A 399 -11.58 14.24 5.02
CA GLN A 399 -10.29 14.87 5.29
C GLN A 399 -9.32 14.50 4.17
N GLU A 400 -8.74 15.51 3.54
CA GLU A 400 -7.65 15.34 2.59
C GLU A 400 -6.30 15.59 3.29
N ILE A 401 -5.36 14.67 3.13
CA ILE A 401 -3.98 14.80 3.60
C ILE A 401 -3.11 15.02 2.35
N ASP A 402 -2.62 16.25 2.20
CA ASP A 402 -1.92 16.76 1.02
C ASP A 402 -0.41 16.91 1.28
N PHE A 403 0.39 16.11 0.57
CA PHE A 403 1.86 16.10 0.59
C PHE A 403 2.42 15.74 -0.81
N PHE A 404 3.73 15.64 -0.98
CA PHE A 404 4.37 15.33 -2.25
C PHE A 404 5.20 14.04 -2.18
N GLY A 405 5.11 13.21 -3.20
CA GLY A 405 5.87 11.97 -3.33
C GLY A 405 4.98 10.73 -3.40
N GLU A 406 5.56 9.62 -3.85
CA GLU A 406 4.82 8.36 -3.97
C GLU A 406 4.49 7.78 -2.60
N ILE A 407 3.36 7.09 -2.51
CA ILE A 407 2.85 6.53 -1.25
C ILE A 407 3.13 5.04 -1.26
N SER A 408 4.11 4.59 -0.49
CA SER A 408 4.48 3.17 -0.35
C SER A 408 3.45 2.32 0.40
N GLY A 409 2.63 2.94 1.23
CA GLY A 409 1.55 2.30 1.97
C GLY A 409 1.02 3.16 3.10
N ILE A 410 -0.16 2.79 3.59
CA ILE A 410 -0.83 3.41 4.74
C ILE A 410 -1.23 2.36 5.78
N SER A 411 -1.19 2.72 7.06
CA SER A 411 -1.62 1.83 8.13
C SER A 411 -2.18 2.62 9.30
N PHE A 412 -3.41 2.30 9.71
CA PHE A 412 -3.92 2.70 11.01
C PHE A 412 -3.35 1.79 12.09
N SER A 413 -3.00 2.37 13.24
CA SER A 413 -2.68 1.57 14.41
C SER A 413 -3.90 0.76 14.86
N PRO A 414 -3.73 -0.45 15.41
CA PRO A 414 -4.85 -1.28 15.84
C PRO A 414 -5.75 -0.63 16.90
N ASP A 415 -5.22 0.30 17.69
CA ASP A 415 -5.96 1.11 18.66
C ASP A 415 -6.64 2.35 18.05
N THR A 416 -6.53 2.54 16.73
CA THR A 416 -7.05 3.66 15.91
C THR A 416 -6.40 5.02 16.14
N GLU A 417 -5.42 5.13 17.04
CA GLU A 417 -4.89 6.40 17.49
C GLU A 417 -3.89 7.05 16.54
N SER A 418 -3.25 6.27 15.67
CA SER A 418 -2.26 6.75 14.70
C SER A 418 -2.64 6.31 13.28
N LEU A 419 -2.32 7.16 12.30
CA LEU A 419 -2.23 6.82 10.89
C LEU A 419 -0.79 7.05 10.44
N PHE A 420 -0.18 6.01 9.89
CA PHE A 420 1.15 6.06 9.29
C PHE A 420 1.05 6.07 7.77
N ILE A 421 1.86 6.91 7.13
CA ILE A 421 1.96 7.02 5.67
C ILE A 421 3.44 6.98 5.31
N GLY A 422 3.86 5.95 4.55
CA GLY A 422 5.23 5.87 4.04
C GLY A 422 5.34 6.62 2.72
N VAL A 423 6.19 7.65 2.68
CA VAL A 423 6.45 8.46 1.50
C VAL A 423 7.77 8.03 0.86
N TRP A 424 7.72 7.65 -0.42
CA TRP A 424 8.90 7.42 -1.25
C TRP A 424 9.13 8.63 -2.15
N ASP A 425 10.29 9.26 -1.96
CA ASP A 425 10.78 10.36 -2.77
C ASP A 425 12.30 10.42 -2.62
N ARG A 426 13.02 10.76 -3.69
CA ARG A 426 14.49 10.82 -3.72
C ARG A 426 15.03 11.78 -2.67
N THR A 427 14.42 12.96 -2.57
CA THR A 427 14.84 14.00 -1.62
C THR A 427 14.00 13.93 -0.37
N TYR A 428 12.68 13.81 -0.50
CA TYR A 428 11.70 13.95 0.57
C TYR A 428 11.09 12.66 1.13
N GLY A 429 11.68 11.50 0.82
CA GLY A 429 11.24 10.21 1.36
C GLY A 429 11.28 10.18 2.88
N SER A 430 10.21 9.67 3.50
CA SER A 430 10.01 9.73 4.95
C SER A 430 8.82 8.91 5.43
N LEU A 431 8.62 8.87 6.75
CA LEU A 431 7.44 8.30 7.39
C LEU A 431 6.64 9.41 8.09
N LEU A 432 5.43 9.66 7.61
CA LEU A 432 4.49 10.57 8.26
C LEU A 432 3.69 9.80 9.32
N GLN A 433 3.55 10.41 10.49
CA GLN A 433 2.62 9.98 11.53
C GLN A 433 1.58 11.09 11.75
N LEU A 434 0.31 10.70 11.75
CA LEU A 434 -0.81 11.53 12.16
C LEU A 434 -1.49 10.87 13.36
N ASN A 435 -2.01 11.67 14.29
CA ASN A 435 -2.73 11.18 15.46
C ASN A 435 -4.21 11.52 15.36
N ARG A 436 -5.06 10.58 15.79
CA ARG A 436 -6.51 10.76 15.80
C ARG A 436 -6.88 11.96 16.66
N ARG A 437 -7.66 12.86 16.07
CA ARG A 437 -8.27 13.99 16.78
C ARG A 437 -9.45 13.49 17.59
N ARG A 438 -9.37 13.67 18.91
CA ARG A 438 -10.49 13.42 19.82
C ARG A 438 -11.20 14.74 20.11
N ASN A 439 -12.41 14.90 19.59
CA ASN A 439 -13.26 16.03 19.96
C ASN A 439 -13.88 15.70 21.34
N PHE A 440 -13.24 16.15 22.41
CA PHE A 440 -13.84 16.10 23.74
C PHE A 440 -14.83 17.27 23.85
N MET A 441 -16.03 17.10 23.28
CA MET A 441 -17.11 18.10 23.26
C MET A 441 -17.42 18.73 24.65
N TYR A 442 -17.04 18.07 25.74
CA TYR A 442 -17.22 18.56 27.11
C TYR A 442 -16.10 19.49 27.62
N LEU A 443 -14.87 19.38 27.10
CA LEU A 443 -13.74 20.21 27.55
C LEU A 443 -13.56 21.48 26.71
N ASP A 444 -13.99 21.46 25.45
CA ASP A 444 -13.89 22.62 24.55
C ASP A 444 -15.04 23.65 24.74
N SER A 445 -15.90 23.45 25.74
CA SER A 445 -17.02 24.34 26.10
C SER A 445 -16.85 25.05 27.45
N LEU A 446 -15.66 24.98 28.05
CA LEU A 446 -15.23 25.73 29.25
C LEU A 446 -14.15 26.73 28.87
#